data_AF-A0A842MN82-F1
#
_entry.id   AF-A0A842MN82-F1
#
_cell.length_a   1.000
_cell.length_b   1.000
_cell.length_c   1.000
_cell.angle_alpha   90.00
_cell.angle_beta   90.00
_cell.angle_gamma   90.00
#
_symmetry.space_group_name_H-M   'P 1'
#
loop_
_entity.id
_entity.type
_entity.pdbx_description
1 polymer ?
#
loop_
_entity_poly.entity_id
_entity_poly.type
_entity_poly.pdbx_seq_one_letter_code
_entity_poly.pdbx_strand_id
1 'polypeptide(L)'
;MSSIENFQKVRKIMEIRNELKEYDFEMRLLKDAELHLAIAGDGEAIYLFMILLPYQEKFKILKRHIWKFKTLAYKFRARPYIVTYNVLTAFYPLHALEDAEKYFVLDTEKSKGMMFSFGTIVSEQLQERLAV
;
A
#
# COMPACT_ATOMS: atom_id res chain seq x y z
N MET A 1 -9.81 7.83 -18.77
CA MET A 1 -10.24 6.63 -18.02
C MET A 1 -11.70 6.38 -18.34
N SER A 2 -12.05 5.17 -18.76
CA SER A 2 -13.45 4.83 -19.02
C SER A 2 -14.23 4.76 -17.71
N SER A 3 -15.55 4.95 -17.75
CA SER A 3 -16.45 4.81 -16.59
C SER A 3 -16.32 3.44 -15.92
N ILE A 4 -16.02 2.40 -16.69
CA ILE A 4 -15.85 1.01 -16.24
C ILE A 4 -14.55 0.83 -15.43
N GLU A 5 -13.44 1.39 -15.91
CA GLU A 5 -12.15 1.32 -15.19
C GLU A 5 -12.22 2.03 -13.84
N ASN A 6 -12.89 3.17 -13.79
CA ASN A 6 -13.13 3.90 -12.54
C ASN A 6 -13.98 3.08 -11.56
N PHE A 7 -15.04 2.42 -12.04
CA PHE A 7 -15.88 1.58 -11.20
C PHE A 7 -15.11 0.39 -10.60
N GLN A 8 -14.32 -0.31 -11.42
CA GLN A 8 -13.49 -1.42 -10.94
C GLN A 8 -12.46 -0.98 -9.91
N LYS A 9 -11.84 0.19 -10.11
CA LYS A 9 -10.88 0.75 -9.15
C LYS A 9 -11.54 1.10 -7.82
N VAL A 10 -12.70 1.74 -7.84
CA VAL A 10 -13.46 2.07 -6.62
C VAL A 10 -13.83 0.80 -5.87
N ARG A 11 -14.32 -0.22 -6.57
CA ARG A 11 -14.63 -1.52 -5.95
C ARG A 11 -13.41 -2.13 -5.27
N LYS A 12 -12.27 -2.20 -5.94
CA LYS A 12 -11.03 -2.74 -5.36
C LYS A 12 -10.56 -1.94 -4.14
N ILE A 13 -10.68 -0.61 -4.17
CA ILE A 13 -10.38 0.23 -3.00
C ILE A 13 -11.34 -0.06 -1.83
N MET A 14 -12.61 -0.35 -2.11
CA MET A 14 -13.57 -0.76 -1.09
C MET A 14 -13.21 -2.12 -0.48
N GLU A 15 -12.78 -3.10 -1.29
CA GLU A 15 -12.32 -4.39 -0.76
C GLU A 15 -11.12 -4.20 0.18
N ILE A 16 -10.11 -3.43 -0.23
CA ILE A 16 -8.96 -3.08 0.64
C ILE A 16 -9.45 -2.41 1.93
N ARG A 17 -10.39 -1.46 1.83
CA ARG A 17 -10.95 -0.79 3.03
C ARG A 17 -11.64 -1.78 3.96
N ASN A 18 -12.42 -2.71 3.42
CA ASN A 18 -13.18 -3.67 4.21
C ASN A 18 -12.23 -4.62 4.93
N GLU A 19 -11.19 -5.11 4.26
CA GLU A 19 -10.15 -5.93 4.88
C GLU A 19 -9.49 -5.19 6.06
N LEU A 20 -9.11 -3.92 5.90
CA LEU A 20 -8.52 -3.13 6.99
C LEU A 20 -9.50 -2.97 8.18
N LYS A 21 -10.79 -2.80 7.90
CA LYS A 21 -11.82 -2.67 8.94
C LYS A 21 -12.02 -3.93 9.76
N GLU A 22 -11.76 -5.12 9.21
CA GLU A 22 -11.81 -6.38 9.98
C GLU A 22 -10.81 -6.42 11.14
N TYR A 23 -9.80 -5.54 11.11
CA TYR A 23 -8.79 -5.37 12.14
C TYR A 23 -8.91 -3.99 12.84
N ASP A 24 -10.09 -3.36 12.78
CA ASP A 24 -10.38 -2.05 13.38
C ASP A 24 -9.56 -0.86 12.83
N PHE A 25 -8.98 -0.98 11.63
CA PHE A 25 -8.31 0.14 10.95
C PHE A 25 -9.28 0.96 10.11
N GLU A 26 -9.29 2.28 10.33
CA GLU A 26 -9.99 3.23 9.46
C GLU A 26 -9.10 3.74 8.32
N MET A 27 -9.52 3.53 7.07
CA MET A 27 -8.79 4.01 5.89
C MET A 27 -9.41 5.25 5.23
N ARG A 28 -8.60 6.29 5.02
CA ARG A 28 -8.93 7.51 4.26
C ARG A 28 -8.04 7.66 3.02
N LEU A 29 -8.64 8.02 1.90
CA LEU A 29 -7.90 8.38 0.69
C LEU A 29 -7.35 9.80 0.84
N LEU A 30 -6.09 9.99 0.45
CA LEU A 30 -5.48 11.31 0.39
C LEU A 30 -5.64 11.88 -1.02
N LYS A 31 -5.98 13.18 -1.10
CA LYS A 31 -6.03 13.90 -2.37
C LYS A 31 -4.60 14.22 -2.81
N ASP A 32 -4.07 13.44 -3.73
CA ASP A 32 -2.81 13.72 -4.42
C ASP A 32 -3.03 13.58 -5.93
N ALA A 33 -2.55 14.56 -6.70
CA ALA A 33 -2.80 14.63 -8.14
C ALA A 33 -1.99 13.59 -8.94
N GLU A 34 -0.86 13.13 -8.39
CA GLU A 34 0.07 12.24 -9.08
C GLU A 34 0.02 10.80 -8.52
N LEU A 35 -0.45 10.65 -7.28
CA LEU A 35 -0.41 9.38 -6.55
C LEU A 35 -1.75 9.00 -5.95
N HIS A 36 -2.05 7.71 -5.98
CA HIS A 36 -3.18 7.16 -5.25
C HIS A 36 -2.68 6.75 -3.86
N LEU A 37 -2.83 7.66 -2.91
CA LEU A 37 -2.38 7.44 -1.54
C LEU A 37 -3.57 7.23 -0.60
N ALA A 38 -3.39 6.37 0.38
CA ALA A 38 -4.31 6.21 1.49
C ALA A 38 -3.55 6.21 2.81
N ILE A 39 -4.18 6.68 3.86
CA ILE A 39 -3.72 6.56 5.24
C ILE A 39 -4.70 5.66 5.99
N ALA A 40 -4.21 4.78 6.84
CA ALA A 40 -5.02 3.94 7.70
C ALA A 40 -4.47 3.94 9.13
N GLY A 41 -5.34 3.89 10.12
CA GLY A 41 -4.93 3.76 11.52
C GLY A 41 -6.04 3.22 12.42
N ASP A 42 -5.62 2.65 13.55
CA ASP A 42 -6.46 2.10 14.64
C ASP A 42 -6.44 3.00 15.90
N GLY A 43 -5.76 4.14 15.84
CA GLY A 43 -5.52 5.05 16.97
C GLY A 43 -4.12 4.94 17.58
N GLU A 44 -3.38 3.86 17.29
CA GLU A 44 -2.01 3.64 17.79
C GLU A 44 -1.00 3.46 16.65
N ALA A 45 -1.29 2.59 15.69
CA ALA A 45 -0.53 2.39 14.47
C ALA A 45 -1.11 3.24 13.35
N ILE A 46 -0.21 3.81 12.55
CA ILE A 46 -0.54 4.55 11.34
C ILE A 46 0.21 3.92 10.17
N TYR A 47 -0.50 3.63 9.10
CA TYR A 47 0.03 3.11 7.84
C TYR A 47 -0.23 4.11 6.71
N LEU A 48 0.75 4.25 5.83
CA LEU A 48 0.60 5.01 4.59
C LEU A 48 0.73 4.03 3.42
N PHE A 49 -0.27 4.04 2.54
CA PHE A 49 -0.38 3.12 1.42
C PHE A 49 -0.24 3.86 0.09
N MET A 50 0.64 3.35 -0.78
CA MET A 50 0.64 3.69 -2.20
C MET A 50 -0.15 2.63 -2.98
N ILE A 51 -1.33 2.98 -3.45
CA ILE A 51 -2.25 2.05 -4.11
C ILE A 51 -1.95 1.98 -5.61
N LEU A 52 -1.58 0.80 -6.09
CA LEU A 52 -1.26 0.51 -7.49
C LEU A 52 -2.41 -0.28 -8.12
N LEU A 53 -3.29 0.42 -8.83
CA LEU A 53 -4.45 -0.14 -9.53
C LEU A 53 -4.61 0.47 -10.94
N PRO A 54 -5.07 -0.32 -11.93
CA PRO A 54 -5.42 -1.76 -11.83
C PRO A 54 -4.19 -2.65 -11.62
N TYR A 55 -4.40 -3.93 -11.27
CA TYR A 55 -3.31 -4.90 -11.10
C TYR A 55 -2.49 -5.04 -12.39
N GLN A 56 -1.17 -5.13 -12.24
CA GLN A 56 -0.21 -5.41 -13.30
C GLN A 56 0.87 -6.30 -12.71
N GLU A 57 1.47 -7.16 -13.54
CA GLU A 57 2.62 -7.98 -13.11
C GLU A 57 3.85 -7.10 -12.79
N LYS A 58 3.95 -5.95 -13.47
CA LYS A 58 5.06 -5.00 -13.29
C LYS A 58 4.55 -3.58 -13.19
N PHE A 59 4.83 -2.93 -12.07
CA PHE A 59 4.55 -1.51 -11.88
C PHE A 59 5.83 -0.70 -11.97
N LYS A 60 5.84 0.34 -12.81
CA LYS A 60 6.92 1.33 -12.84
C LYS A 60 6.50 2.57 -12.07
N ILE A 61 7.28 2.92 -11.05
CA ILE A 61 7.01 4.07 -10.18
C ILE A 61 8.20 5.02 -10.29
N LEU A 62 7.96 6.30 -10.61
CA LEU A 62 9.04 7.27 -10.69
C LEU A 62 9.74 7.41 -9.33
N LYS A 63 11.08 7.49 -9.32
CA LYS A 63 11.86 7.67 -8.08
C LYS A 63 11.36 8.85 -7.24
N ARG A 64 11.05 9.98 -7.88
CA ARG A 64 10.48 11.17 -7.20
C ARG A 64 9.19 10.88 -6.42
N HIS A 65 8.35 9.96 -6.91
CA HIS A 65 7.10 9.60 -6.25
C HIS A 65 7.36 8.74 -5.01
N ILE A 66 8.33 7.81 -5.08
CA ILE A 66 8.76 7.04 -3.91
C ILE A 66 9.39 7.97 -2.86
N TRP A 67 10.19 8.96 -3.27
CA TRP A 67 10.76 9.95 -2.34
C TRP A 67 9.68 10.78 -1.65
N LYS A 68 8.70 11.29 -2.41
CA LYS A 68 7.53 12.00 -1.86
C LYS A 68 6.77 11.11 -0.87
N PHE A 69 6.51 9.86 -1.24
CA PHE A 69 5.83 8.88 -0.40
C PHE A 69 6.57 8.60 0.91
N LYS A 70 7.88 8.34 0.86
CA LYS A 70 8.73 8.16 2.05
C LYS A 70 8.71 9.40 2.95
N THR A 71 8.77 10.59 2.35
CA THR A 71 8.73 11.86 3.07
C THR A 71 7.39 12.05 3.79
N LEU A 72 6.28 11.73 3.13
CA LEU A 72 4.95 11.78 3.74
C LEU A 72 4.82 10.75 4.88
N ALA A 73 5.28 9.52 4.66
CA ALA A 73 5.27 8.48 5.69
C ALA A 73 6.03 8.93 6.95
N TYR A 74 7.22 9.52 6.77
CA TYR A 74 7.98 10.10 7.87
C TYR A 74 7.22 11.20 8.62
N LYS A 75 6.60 12.15 7.90
CA LYS A 75 5.83 13.24 8.51
C LYS A 75 4.61 12.76 9.30
N PHE A 76 3.92 11.75 8.80
CA PHE A 76 2.78 11.14 9.48
C PHE A 76 3.19 10.14 10.57
N ARG A 77 4.49 9.85 10.74
CA ARG A 77 4.99 8.74 11.56
C ARG A 77 4.33 7.41 11.20
N ALA A 78 4.07 7.23 9.90
CA ALA A 78 3.33 6.11 9.36
C ALA A 78 4.28 5.06 8.75
N ARG A 79 3.93 3.77 8.87
CA ARG A 79 4.63 2.67 8.20
C ARG A 79 4.24 2.63 6.72
N PRO A 80 5.19 2.76 5.77
CA PRO A 80 4.87 2.81 4.35
C PRO A 80 4.77 1.42 3.72
N TYR A 81 3.66 1.15 3.01
CA TYR A 81 3.50 -0.04 2.19
C TYR A 81 2.97 0.31 0.79
N ILE A 82 3.34 -0.51 -0.18
CA ILE A 82 2.75 -0.50 -1.51
C ILE A 82 1.61 -1.52 -1.51
N VAL A 83 0.46 -1.14 -2.06
CA VAL A 83 -0.74 -1.98 -2.04
C VAL A 83 -1.24 -2.19 -3.45
N THR A 84 -1.52 -3.43 -3.81
CA THR A 84 -2.23 -3.76 -5.06
C THR A 84 -3.32 -4.78 -4.78
N TYR A 85 -4.22 -4.97 -5.75
CA TYR A 85 -5.34 -5.90 -5.63
C TYR A 85 -5.56 -6.64 -6.95
N ASN A 86 -5.26 -7.95 -6.93
CA ASN A 86 -5.63 -8.87 -8.00
C ASN A 86 -6.89 -9.66 -7.61
N VAL A 87 -6.70 -10.82 -6.98
CA VAL A 87 -7.75 -11.64 -6.36
C VAL A 87 -7.91 -11.31 -4.88
N LEU A 88 -6.79 -11.00 -4.23
CA LEU A 88 -6.66 -10.61 -2.83
C LEU A 88 -5.80 -9.34 -2.71
N THR A 89 -5.88 -8.65 -1.58
CA THR A 89 -5.01 -7.51 -1.29
C THR A 89 -3.60 -8.00 -0.99
N ALA A 90 -2.63 -7.32 -1.60
CA ALA A 90 -1.22 -7.63 -1.45
C ALA A 90 -0.48 -6.39 -0.97
N PHE A 91 0.16 -6.50 0.19
CA PHE A 91 1.00 -5.44 0.76
C PHE A 91 2.47 -5.77 0.54
N TYR A 92 3.21 -4.83 -0.02
CA TYR A 92 4.64 -4.96 -0.28
C TYR A 92 5.41 -3.89 0.49
N PRO A 93 6.49 -4.25 1.20
CA PRO A 93 7.39 -3.27 1.79
C PRO A 93 8.16 -2.54 0.69
N LEU A 94 8.68 -1.34 1.00
CA LEU A 94 9.43 -0.55 0.01
C LEU A 94 10.70 -1.23 -0.51
N HIS A 95 11.29 -2.16 0.25
CA HIS A 95 12.47 -2.90 -0.20
C HIS A 95 12.16 -4.00 -1.23
N ALA A 96 10.87 -4.28 -1.51
CA ALA A 96 10.46 -5.13 -2.63
C ALA A 96 10.59 -4.42 -3.99
N LEU A 97 10.91 -3.12 -4.00
CA LEU A 97 11.15 -2.37 -5.21
C LEU A 97 12.58 -2.58 -5.73
N GLU A 98 12.71 -2.95 -6.99
CA GLU A 98 13.98 -2.99 -7.71
C GLU A 98 14.30 -1.60 -8.29
N ASP A 99 15.53 -1.13 -8.13
CA ASP A 99 16.00 0.11 -8.76
C ASP A 99 16.18 -0.09 -10.28
N ALA A 100 15.55 0.77 -11.08
CA ALA A 100 15.67 0.78 -12.53
C ALA A 100 15.79 2.22 -13.07
N GLU A 101 17.01 2.76 -13.06
CA GLU A 101 17.35 4.09 -13.59
C GLU A 101 16.49 5.23 -13.02
N LYS A 102 15.45 5.64 -13.77
CA LYS A 102 14.50 6.72 -13.41
C LYS A 102 13.31 6.20 -12.57
N TYR A 103 13.13 4.89 -12.51
CA TYR A 103 12.01 4.22 -11.87
C TYR A 103 12.48 3.30 -10.75
N PHE A 104 11.56 3.00 -9.86
CA PHE A 104 11.52 1.74 -9.14
C PHE A 104 10.51 0.83 -9.81
N VAL A 105 10.80 -0.47 -9.81
CA VAL A 105 9.93 -1.49 -10.38
C VAL A 105 9.46 -2.43 -9.28
N LEU A 106 8.15 -2.60 -9.16
CA LEU A 106 7.56 -3.72 -8.42
C LEU A 106 7.21 -4.80 -9.44
N ASP A 107 7.96 -5.90 -9.44
CA ASP A 107 7.61 -7.14 -10.14
C ASP A 107 6.88 -8.05 -9.15
N THR A 108 5.56 -8.18 -9.29
CA THR A 108 4.69 -8.83 -8.29
C THR A 108 4.91 -10.34 -8.21
N GLU A 109 5.32 -10.97 -9.31
CA GLU A 109 5.62 -12.40 -9.35
C GLU A 109 6.98 -12.69 -8.69
N LYS A 110 8.02 -11.91 -9.02
CA LYS A 110 9.33 -12.05 -8.36
C LYS A 110 9.26 -11.72 -6.87
N SER A 111 8.47 -10.71 -6.51
CA SER A 111 8.37 -10.21 -5.13
C SER A 111 7.33 -10.95 -4.29
N LYS A 112 6.72 -12.03 -4.80
CA LYS A 112 5.64 -12.75 -4.14
C LYS A 112 6.01 -13.26 -2.74
N GLY A 113 7.28 -13.61 -2.52
CA GLY A 113 7.78 -14.02 -1.19
C GLY A 113 7.92 -12.87 -0.18
N MET A 114 7.83 -11.61 -0.61
CA MET A 114 7.87 -10.41 0.24
C MET A 114 6.47 -9.80 0.44
N MET A 115 5.43 -10.47 -0.07
CA MET A 115 4.06 -10.03 0.04
C MET A 115 3.49 -10.41 1.41
N PHE A 116 2.81 -9.47 2.04
CA PHE A 116 2.08 -9.68 3.30
C PHE A 116 0.58 -9.56 3.07
N SER A 117 -0.19 -10.32 3.87
CA SER A 117 -1.59 -9.98 4.15
C SER A 117 -1.64 -8.89 5.22
N PHE A 118 -2.75 -8.17 5.34
CA PHE A 118 -2.84 -7.16 6.40
C PHE A 118 -2.80 -7.79 7.80
N GLY A 119 -3.42 -8.96 7.98
CA GLY A 119 -3.38 -9.70 9.24
C GLY A 119 -1.97 -10.07 9.70
N THR A 120 -1.06 -10.39 8.78
CA THR A 120 0.36 -10.62 9.12
C THR A 120 1.02 -9.33 9.60
N ILE A 121 0.78 -8.20 8.92
CA ILE A 121 1.32 -6.89 9.32
C ILE A 121 0.85 -6.51 10.73
N VAL A 122 -0.45 -6.67 11.02
CA VAL A 122 -1.01 -6.39 12.35
C VAL A 122 -0.41 -7.32 13.40
N SER A 123 -0.28 -8.61 13.11
CA SER A 123 0.29 -9.59 14.03
C SER A 123 1.74 -9.28 14.40
N GLU A 124 2.58 -8.94 13.42
CA GLU A 124 3.98 -8.52 13.65
C GLU A 124 4.04 -7.26 14.52
N GLN A 125 3.19 -6.29 14.21
CA GLN A 125 3.12 -5.05 14.99
C GLN A 125 2.68 -5.31 16.44
N LEU A 126 1.75 -6.22 16.69
CA LEU A 126 1.33 -6.59 18.05
C LEU A 126 2.46 -7.28 18.81
N GLN A 127 3.20 -8.18 18.15
CA GLN A 127 4.37 -8.83 18.75
C GLN A 127 5.46 -7.82 19.14
N GLU A 128 5.75 -6.84 18.28
CA GLU A 128 6.69 -5.76 18.58
C GLU A 128 6.27 -4.94 19.82
N ARG A 129 4.96 -4.73 20.03
CA ARG A 129 4.44 -4.00 21.21
C ARG A 129 4.53 -4.82 22.49
N LEU A 130 4.30 -6.13 22.41
CA LEU A 130 4.30 -7.04 23.57
C LEU A 130 5.70 -7.48 23.99
N ALA A 131 6.71 -7.32 23.13
CA ALA A 131 8.10 -7.66 23.43
C ALA A 131 8.83 -6.60 24.28
N VAL A 132 8.13 -5.52 24.67
CA VAL A 132 8.59 -4.45 25.58
C VAL A 132 8.14 -4.74 27.00
#